data_AF-A0A7S2VBT7-F1
#
_entry.id   AF-A0A7S2VBT7-F1
#
_cell.length_a   1.000
_cell.length_b   1.000
_cell.length_c   1.000
_cell.angle_alpha   90.00
_cell.angle_beta   90.00
_cell.angle_gamma   90.00
#
_symmetry.space_group_name_H-M   'P 1'
#
loop_
_entity.id
_entity.type
_entity.pdbx_description
1 polymer ?
#
loop_
_entity_poly.entity_id
_entity_poly.type
_entity_poly.pdbx_seq_one_letter_code
_entity_poly.pdbx_strand_id
1 'polypeptide(L)'
;GLLIDRRVQVNRSRQRADQMTMTSAQLPLYEAGIVFEDATTNHSKTTTSTETLTRFSSSEPLNVDCVLEAVQQWNWNCESSTIVRDERRSVEEQIRAQQDCCFDALLQALLHHSQRHPGRTQHATSSSSKK
;
A
#
# COMPACT_ATOMS: atom_id res chain seq x y z
N GLY A 1 12.61 4.45 5.40
CA GLY A 1 13.41 4.85 6.57
C GLY A 1 12.63 4.51 7.83
N LEU A 2 13.31 4.15 8.91
CA LEU A 2 12.68 3.88 10.22
C LEU A 2 12.38 5.20 10.93
N LEU A 3 11.31 5.88 10.55
CA LEU A 3 10.93 7.17 11.13
C LEU A 3 9.42 7.24 11.34
N ILE A 4 9.02 7.55 12.56
CA ILE A 4 7.64 7.93 12.88
C ILE A 4 7.54 9.44 12.65
N ASP A 5 7.36 9.83 11.38
CA ASP A 5 7.47 11.23 10.97
C ASP A 5 6.24 12.06 11.39
N ARG A 6 5.07 11.44 11.61
CA ARG A 6 3.79 12.15 11.85
C ARG A 6 3.53 13.32 10.87
N ARG A 7 4.13 13.27 9.67
CA ARG A 7 4.16 14.33 8.64
C ARG A 7 4.90 15.63 9.03
N VAL A 8 5.85 15.59 9.97
CA VAL A 8 6.69 16.75 10.31
C VAL A 8 7.59 17.13 9.13
N GLN A 9 8.10 16.14 8.39
CA GLN A 9 8.93 16.33 7.19
C GLN A 9 8.40 15.51 6.01
N VAL A 10 7.40 16.04 5.33
CA VAL A 10 6.82 15.40 4.13
C VAL A 10 7.91 15.11 3.09
N ASN A 11 7.89 13.91 2.51
CA ASN A 11 8.83 13.44 1.49
C ASN A 11 10.31 13.38 1.92
N ARG A 12 10.64 13.40 3.21
CA ARG A 12 12.03 13.33 3.69
C ARG A 12 12.82 12.15 3.10
N SER A 13 12.23 10.96 3.10
CA SER A 13 12.90 9.75 2.58
C SER A 13 13.16 9.84 1.07
N ARG A 14 12.24 10.46 0.32
CA ARG A 14 12.38 10.68 -1.12
C ARG A 14 13.49 11.71 -1.41
N GLN A 15 13.45 12.87 -0.75
CA GLN A 15 14.48 13.91 -0.88
C GLN A 15 15.88 13.37 -0.57
N ARG A 16 16.00 12.53 0.45
CA ARG A 16 17.27 11.89 0.79
C ARG A 16 17.71 10.91 -0.30
N ALA A 17 16.80 10.11 -0.86
CA ALA A 17 17.13 9.21 -1.97
C ALA A 17 17.63 10.01 -3.20
N ASP A 18 16.98 11.13 -3.52
CA ASP A 18 17.40 12.01 -4.61
C ASP A 18 18.80 12.57 -4.39
N GLN A 19 19.13 13.04 -3.18
CA GLN A 19 20.47 13.50 -2.81
C GLN A 19 21.55 12.41 -2.95
N MET A 20 21.17 11.15 -2.72
CA MET A 20 22.05 10.00 -2.86
C MET A 20 22.03 9.42 -4.28
N THR A 21 21.32 10.05 -5.22
CA THR A 21 21.13 9.55 -6.59
C THR A 21 20.57 8.11 -6.62
N MET A 22 19.71 7.78 -5.65
CA MET A 22 19.06 6.48 -5.55
C MET A 22 17.64 6.53 -6.09
N THR A 23 17.23 5.47 -6.79
CA THR A 23 15.84 5.29 -7.21
C THR A 23 14.94 5.08 -5.99
N SER A 24 13.76 5.71 -5.99
CA SER A 24 12.72 5.48 -4.99
C SER A 24 11.39 5.18 -5.69
N ALA A 25 10.58 4.34 -5.04
CA ALA A 25 9.24 3.98 -5.50
C ALA A 25 8.25 4.06 -4.33
N GLN A 26 6.98 4.28 -4.66
CA GLN A 26 5.87 4.17 -3.71
C GLN A 26 5.21 2.80 -3.87
N LEU A 27 4.61 2.30 -2.79
CA LEU A 27 3.78 1.10 -2.88
C LEU A 27 2.52 1.43 -3.71
N PRO A 28 2.11 0.53 -4.63
CA PRO A 28 1.00 0.76 -5.55
C PRO A 28 -0.37 0.59 -4.86
N LEU A 29 -0.63 1.40 -3.84
CA LEU A 29 -1.84 1.32 -3.01
C LEU A 29 -3.11 1.69 -3.77
N TYR A 30 -3.01 2.55 -4.78
CA TYR A 30 -4.15 2.94 -5.62
C TYR A 30 -4.51 1.83 -6.62
N GLU A 31 -3.49 1.24 -7.24
CA GLU A 31 -3.62 0.21 -8.27
C GLU A 31 -4.08 -1.13 -7.69
N ALA A 32 -3.78 -1.41 -6.42
CA ALA A 32 -4.23 -2.60 -5.71
C ALA A 32 -5.76 -2.66 -5.50
N GLY A 33 -6.53 -1.71 -6.05
CA GLY A 33 -7.99 -1.69 -5.91
C GLY A 33 -8.45 -1.45 -4.48
N ILE A 34 -7.57 -0.94 -3.62
CA ILE A 34 -7.90 -0.55 -2.26
C ILE A 34 -8.73 0.73 -2.39
N VAL A 35 -10.05 0.55 -2.46
CA VAL A 35 -11.00 1.66 -2.60
C VAL A 35 -10.95 2.48 -1.33
N PHE A 36 -10.34 3.65 -1.43
CA PHE A 36 -10.38 4.69 -0.41
C PHE A 36 -11.69 5.46 -0.62
N GLU A 37 -12.65 5.32 0.29
CA GLU A 37 -13.82 6.21 0.26
C GLU A 37 -13.34 7.61 0.63
N ASP A 38 -13.33 8.53 -0.33
CA ASP A 38 -13.33 9.95 -0.01
C ASP A 38 -14.61 10.23 0.80
N ALA A 39 -14.46 10.83 1.98
CA ALA A 39 -15.52 11.11 2.95
C ALA A 39 -16.66 12.03 2.43
N THR A 40 -16.73 12.28 1.12
CA THR A 40 -17.69 13.15 0.44
C THR A 40 -18.76 12.40 -0.35
N THR A 41 -18.65 11.09 -0.55
CA THR A 41 -19.60 10.35 -1.42
C THR A 41 -20.49 9.42 -0.61
N ASN A 42 -21.74 9.84 -0.38
CA ASN A 42 -22.79 8.98 0.17
C ASN A 42 -23.30 8.00 -0.91
N HIS A 43 -23.50 6.73 -0.52
CA HIS A 43 -24.00 5.56 -1.26
C HIS A 43 -22.88 4.73 -1.91
N SER A 44 -22.67 3.45 -1.59
CA SER A 44 -23.67 2.37 -1.54
C SER A 44 -23.17 1.18 -0.71
N LYS A 45 -24.08 0.49 -0.01
CA LYS A 45 -23.80 -0.74 0.76
C LYS A 45 -23.36 -1.88 -0.16
N THR A 46 -22.16 -2.41 0.01
CA THR A 46 -21.85 -3.80 -0.37
C THR A 46 -20.69 -4.39 0.46
N THR A 47 -21.07 -5.32 1.36
CA THR A 47 -20.32 -6.50 1.84
C THR A 47 -18.93 -6.35 2.51
N THR A 48 -18.96 -6.16 3.83
CA THR A 48 -18.25 -6.83 4.97
C THR A 48 -16.74 -7.12 4.93
N SER A 49 -16.09 -7.29 3.78
CA SER A 49 -14.61 -7.39 3.68
C SER A 49 -13.98 -6.08 3.17
N THR A 50 -14.75 -5.29 2.42
CA THR A 50 -14.33 -4.00 1.85
C THR A 50 -14.34 -2.86 2.89
N GLU A 51 -15.18 -2.93 3.93
CA GLU A 51 -15.33 -1.89 4.96
C GLU A 51 -14.08 -1.64 5.82
N THR A 52 -13.15 -2.59 5.88
CA THR A 52 -11.95 -2.43 6.73
C THR A 52 -10.86 -1.63 6.01
N LEU A 53 -10.87 -1.62 4.68
CA LEU A 53 -9.86 -0.99 3.83
C LEU A 53 -10.20 0.44 3.40
N THR A 54 -11.47 0.85 3.55
CA THR A 54 -11.91 2.25 3.34
C THR A 54 -11.21 3.24 4.28
N ARG A 55 -10.45 2.75 5.27
CA ARG A 55 -9.77 3.56 6.28
C ARG A 55 -8.43 4.12 5.86
N PHE A 56 -7.87 3.71 4.73
CA PHE A 56 -6.57 4.20 4.28
C PHE A 56 -6.73 5.30 3.21
N SER A 57 -5.69 6.05 2.92
CA SER A 57 -5.63 6.91 1.73
C SER A 57 -4.43 6.47 0.89
N SER A 58 -4.50 6.62 -0.43
CA SER A 58 -3.35 6.40 -1.32
C SER A 58 -2.13 7.25 -0.95
N SER A 59 -2.35 8.37 -0.26
CA SER A 59 -1.32 9.29 0.24
C SER A 59 -0.96 9.09 1.71
N GLU A 60 -1.51 8.06 2.35
CA GLU A 60 -1.31 7.85 3.77
C GLU A 60 0.07 7.26 4.06
N PRO A 61 0.85 7.86 4.97
CA PRO A 61 2.07 7.23 5.42
C PRO A 61 1.73 5.95 6.20
N LEU A 62 2.17 4.81 5.67
CA LEU A 62 2.05 3.53 6.36
C LEU A 62 3.07 3.43 7.48
N ASN A 63 2.70 2.71 8.55
CA ASN A 63 3.67 2.30 9.56
C ASN A 63 4.74 1.41 8.91
N VAL A 64 5.99 1.56 9.34
CA VAL A 64 7.11 0.69 8.97
C VAL A 64 6.74 -0.78 9.04
N ASP A 65 6.09 -1.23 10.12
CA ASP A 65 5.74 -2.64 10.30
C ASP A 65 4.78 -3.12 9.21
N CYS A 66 3.85 -2.27 8.79
CA CYS A 66 2.92 -2.57 7.70
C CYS A 66 3.66 -2.69 6.36
N VAL A 67 4.65 -1.82 6.11
CA VAL A 67 5.47 -1.87 4.89
C VAL A 67 6.35 -3.13 4.87
N LEU A 68 6.99 -3.45 5.99
CA LEU A 68 7.84 -4.64 6.11
C LEU A 68 7.01 -5.92 5.95
N GLU A 69 5.83 -5.96 6.57
CA GLU A 69 4.90 -7.08 6.42
C GLU A 69 4.46 -7.25 4.96
N ALA A 70 4.09 -6.17 4.26
CA ALA A 70 3.72 -6.24 2.84
C ALA A 70 4.85 -6.79 1.97
N VAL A 71 6.09 -6.33 2.17
CA VAL A 71 7.24 -6.82 1.40
C VAL A 71 7.52 -8.29 1.71
N GLN A 72 7.39 -8.70 2.97
CA GLN A 72 7.59 -10.10 3.37
C GLN A 72 6.52 -11.02 2.78
N GLN A 73 5.24 -10.62 2.86
CA GLN A 73 4.14 -11.36 2.26
C GLN A 73 4.28 -11.42 0.74
N TRP A 74 4.73 -10.35 0.08
CA TRP A 74 4.95 -10.35 -1.36
C TRP A 74 5.99 -11.39 -1.78
N ASN A 75 7.11 -11.45 -1.05
CA ASN A 75 8.14 -12.47 -1.28
C ASN A 75 7.56 -13.88 -1.14
N TRP A 76 6.82 -14.15 -0.06
CA TRP A 76 6.21 -15.47 0.17
C TRP A 76 5.13 -15.83 -0.85
N ASN A 77 4.29 -14.89 -1.25
CA ASN A 77 3.26 -15.09 -2.28
C ASN A 77 3.92 -15.42 -3.62
N CYS A 78 4.95 -14.68 -4.03
CA CYS A 78 5.69 -14.94 -5.26
C CYS A 78 6.41 -16.30 -5.25
N GLU A 79 7.07 -16.64 -4.14
CA GLU A 79 7.76 -17.93 -3.97
C GLU A 79 6.79 -19.12 -4.02
N SER A 80 5.65 -18.99 -3.34
CA SER A 80 4.64 -20.06 -3.22
C SER A 80 3.89 -20.29 -4.55
N SER A 81 3.69 -19.24 -5.33
CA SER A 81 2.87 -19.29 -6.54
C SER A 81 3.55 -19.92 -7.75
N THR A 82 4.81 -20.39 -7.63
CA THR A 82 5.65 -20.89 -8.73
C THR A 82 5.87 -19.92 -9.91
N ILE A 83 5.38 -18.68 -9.80
CA ILE A 83 5.43 -17.64 -10.84
C ILE A 83 6.86 -17.38 -11.30
N VAL A 84 7.81 -17.40 -10.37
CA VAL A 84 9.23 -17.15 -10.65
C VAL A 84 9.90 -18.35 -11.35
N ARG A 85 9.27 -19.53 -11.34
CA ARG A 85 9.90 -20.79 -11.79
C ARG A 85 9.32 -21.34 -13.09
N ASP A 86 8.23 -20.78 -13.59
CA ASP A 86 7.58 -21.23 -14.81
C ASP A 86 8.07 -20.44 -16.02
N GLU A 87 9.23 -20.85 -16.55
CA GLU A 87 9.88 -20.23 -17.72
C GLU A 87 9.05 -20.31 -19.02
N ARG A 88 7.92 -21.04 -19.00
CA ARG A 88 7.02 -21.18 -20.16
C ARG A 88 6.09 -19.98 -20.35
N ARG A 89 5.97 -19.11 -19.34
CA ARG A 89 5.07 -17.95 -19.37
C ARG A 89 5.66 -16.81 -20.18
N SER A 90 4.81 -16.03 -20.83
CA SER A 90 5.21 -14.78 -21.47
C SER A 90 5.68 -13.76 -20.43
N VAL A 91 6.46 -12.78 -20.86
CA VAL A 91 6.92 -11.68 -19.99
C VAL A 91 5.73 -10.93 -19.39
N GLU A 92 4.69 -10.68 -20.18
CA GLU A 92 3.47 -9.99 -19.73
C GLU A 92 2.69 -10.81 -18.68
N GLU A 93 2.67 -12.13 -18.82
CA GLU A 93 2.06 -13.03 -17.83
C GLU A 93 2.85 -13.03 -16.52
N GLN A 94 4.17 -13.04 -16.59
CA GLN A 94 5.03 -12.94 -15.40
C GLN A 94 4.85 -11.60 -14.69
N ILE A 95 4.79 -10.49 -15.43
CA ILE A 95 4.54 -9.15 -14.88
C ILE A 95 3.19 -9.11 -14.16
N ARG A 96 2.11 -9.57 -14.81
CA ARG A 96 0.78 -9.60 -14.18
C ARG A 96 0.77 -10.44 -12.91
N ALA A 97 1.34 -11.63 -12.97
CA ALA A 97 1.37 -12.52 -11.81
C ALA A 97 2.19 -11.93 -10.64
N GLN A 98 3.29 -11.23 -10.93
CA GLN A 98 4.03 -10.49 -9.90
C GLN A 98 3.22 -9.32 -9.30
N GLN A 99 2.45 -8.60 -10.13
CA GLN A 99 1.56 -7.54 -9.69
C GLN A 99 0.46 -8.10 -8.77
N ASP A 100 -0.17 -9.21 -9.15
CA ASP A 100 -1.20 -9.87 -8.34
C ASP A 100 -0.65 -10.27 -6.96
N CYS A 101 0.53 -10.90 -6.92
CA CYS A 101 1.19 -11.24 -5.65
C CYS A 101 1.52 -10.02 -4.78
N CYS A 102 1.89 -8.90 -5.41
CA CYS A 102 2.15 -7.64 -4.71
C CYS A 102 0.86 -7.07 -4.12
N PHE A 103 -0.23 -7.07 -4.88
CA PHE A 103 -1.52 -6.55 -4.45
C PHE A 103 -2.12 -7.37 -3.31
N ASP A 104 -2.08 -8.71 -3.40
CA ASP A 104 -2.53 -9.59 -2.33
C ASP A 104 -1.75 -9.37 -1.03
N ALA A 105 -0.43 -9.19 -1.15
CA ALA A 105 0.43 -8.94 0.00
C ALA A 105 0.17 -7.57 0.65
N LEU A 106 -0.05 -6.53 -0.15
CA LEU A 106 -0.43 -5.20 0.34
C LEU A 106 -1.77 -5.24 1.05
N LEU A 107 -2.76 -5.89 0.44
CA LEU A 107 -4.09 -6.05 1.00
C LEU A 107 -4.03 -6.75 2.37
N GLN A 108 -3.30 -7.85 2.45
CA GLN A 108 -3.13 -8.62 3.68
C GLN A 108 -2.45 -7.79 4.79
N ALA A 109 -1.35 -7.10 4.47
CA ALA A 109 -0.64 -6.27 5.44
C ALA A 109 -1.52 -5.12 5.98
N LEU A 110 -2.33 -4.49 5.12
CA LEU A 110 -3.25 -3.44 5.54
C LEU A 110 -4.38 -3.97 6.42
N LEU A 111 -4.93 -5.15 6.09
CA LEU A 111 -5.92 -5.81 6.92
C LEU A 111 -5.35 -6.15 8.30
N HIS A 112 -4.19 -6.77 8.37
CA HIS A 112 -3.53 -7.08 9.64
C HIS A 112 -3.18 -5.80 10.42
N HIS A 113 -2.72 -4.75 9.75
CA HIS A 113 -2.46 -3.46 10.38
C HIS A 113 -3.73 -2.87 11.01
N SER A 114 -4.86 -2.91 10.29
CA SER A 114 -6.15 -2.41 10.77
C SER A 114 -6.67 -3.20 11.98
N GLN A 115 -6.46 -4.52 12.00
CA GLN A 115 -6.85 -5.39 13.11
C GLN A 115 -5.98 -5.16 14.35
N ARG A 116 -4.66 -4.97 14.16
CA ARG A 116 -3.72 -4.68 15.25
C ARG A 116 -3.89 -3.26 15.81
N HIS A 117 -4.35 -2.31 14.99
CA HIS A 117 -4.48 -0.91 15.36
C HIS A 117 -5.86 -0.33 14.99
N PRO A 118 -6.96 -0.81 15.62
CA PRO A 118 -8.32 -0.40 15.25
C PRO A 118 -8.62 1.08 15.51
N GLY A 119 -7.88 1.72 16.43
CA GLY A 119 -7.99 3.14 16.78
C GLY A 119 -6.84 4.01 16.25
N ARG A 120 -6.17 3.59 15.17
CA ARG A 120 -5.06 4.38 14.61
C ARG A 120 -5.53 5.79 14.21
N THR A 121 -4.68 6.78 14.42
CA THR A 121 -4.93 8.13 13.92
C THR A 121 -4.91 8.12 12.40
N GLN A 122 -6.02 8.51 11.78
CA GLN A 122 -6.08 8.72 10.34
C GLN A 122 -5.50 10.09 10.01
N HIS A 123 -4.58 10.14 9.06
CA HIS A 123 -4.06 11.41 8.58
C HIS A 123 -5.04 12.01 7.59
N ALA A 124 -5.58 13.20 7.90
CA ALA A 124 -6.44 13.93 6.98
C ALA A 124 -5.73 14.05 5.61
N THR A 125 -6.44 13.70 4.54
CA THR A 125 -6.09 14.16 3.21
C THR A 125 -6.31 15.67 3.25
N SER A 126 -5.23 16.44 3.27
CA SER A 126 -5.37 17.88 3.11
C SER A 126 -5.91 18.08 1.69
N SER A 127 -7.24 18.21 1.56
CA SER A 127 -7.81 18.80 0.37
C SER A 127 -7.12 20.15 0.25
N SER A 128 -6.42 20.36 -0.86
CA SER A 128 -5.90 21.67 -1.18
C SER A 128 -7.11 22.58 -1.32
N SER A 129 -7.52 23.24 -0.24
CA SER A 129 -8.32 24.44 -0.30
C SER A 129 -7.48 25.45 -1.06
N LYS A 130 -7.69 25.50 -2.38
CA LYS A 130 -7.27 26.61 -3.21
C LYS A 130 -7.89 27.86 -2.59
N LYS A 131 -7.04 28.71 -2.02
CA LYS A 131 -7.32 30.14 -1.87
C LYS A 131 -6.52 30.87 -2.94
#